data_AF-A0A2V1CXN0-F1
#
_entry.id   AF-A0A2V1CXN0-F1
#
_cell.length_a   1.000
_cell.length_b   1.000
_cell.length_c   1.000
_cell.angle_alpha   90.00
_cell.angle_beta   90.00
_cell.angle_gamma   90.00
#
_symmetry.space_group_name_H-M   'P 1'
#
loop_
_entity.id
_entity.type
_entity.pdbx_description
1 polymer ?
#
loop_
_entity_poly.entity_id
_entity_poly.type
_entity_poly.pdbx_seq_one_letter_code
_entity_poly.pdbx_strand_id
1 'polypeptide(L)'
;RDGLNGSLEKTNSQYTPTNQELYAYIYYDFTGPQDLMYSMAEYTFVTCSEKLCPLLGWEGNSDLAGCVYLGVLASIRLGRLRTGAKDRSITSRGIDAIYHSTKNFLDASLFFCLAMLLAALFTFANAYRNPIRFPNTYSALTTVYMSLWSIIPTVLLHACISDQIRRKKWRIFSWVLISAIAIVVATLYLYIPHRIEQMSDDQYNKRLSNQGKQLIWEDFCLKYRAVYVMELCIKVLIGILFGMTLLYSVFAVCCRCFHPASRVRKYWWLDIAISCFFGMWTCLGFFIYFRRTMGQGGGASNKDHEWSFGQILGLATWTPVLIELAFIWKFGPKEAHTGQMINPYE
;
A
#
# COMPACT_ATOMS: atom_id res chain seq x y z
N ARG A 1 22.35 -12.08 -15.09
CA ARG A 1 23.32 -10.96 -14.94
C ARG A 1 22.88 -9.96 -15.99
N ASP A 2 22.04 -8.99 -15.62
CA ASP A 2 21.28 -8.24 -16.62
C ASP A 2 21.16 -6.77 -16.24
N GLY A 3 21.19 -5.92 -17.27
CA GLY A 3 21.58 -4.51 -17.23
C GLY A 3 22.56 -4.25 -18.38
N LEU A 4 23.05 -3.02 -18.53
CA LEU A 4 24.03 -2.66 -19.57
C LEU A 4 25.16 -3.71 -19.70
N ASN A 5 25.73 -4.16 -18.58
CA ASN A 5 26.77 -5.19 -18.54
C ASN A 5 26.35 -6.55 -19.12
N GLY A 6 25.10 -6.98 -18.92
CA GLY A 6 24.59 -8.25 -19.45
C GLY A 6 24.29 -8.20 -20.96
N SER A 7 23.86 -7.04 -21.48
CA SER A 7 23.76 -6.83 -22.93
C SER A 7 25.15 -6.77 -23.57
N LEU A 8 26.11 -6.15 -22.91
CA LEU A 8 27.47 -5.97 -23.43
C LEU A 8 28.27 -7.29 -23.42
N GLU A 9 28.09 -8.14 -22.41
CA GLU A 9 28.61 -9.53 -22.42
C GLU A 9 28.07 -10.32 -23.63
N LYS A 10 26.81 -10.08 -24.05
CA LYS A 10 26.21 -10.74 -25.23
C LYS A 10 26.71 -10.20 -26.56
N THR A 11 27.08 -8.92 -26.66
CA THR A 11 27.57 -8.31 -27.91
C THR A 11 29.07 -8.52 -28.16
N ASN A 12 29.77 -9.27 -27.30
CA ASN A 12 31.22 -9.51 -27.44
C ASN A 12 32.07 -8.22 -27.50
N SER A 13 31.53 -7.12 -26.98
CA SER A 13 32.24 -5.84 -26.90
C SER A 13 33.20 -5.92 -25.71
N GLN A 14 34.50 -5.82 -25.97
CA GLN A 14 35.55 -5.88 -24.93
C GLN A 14 35.48 -4.72 -23.92
N TYR A 15 34.69 -3.69 -24.20
CA TYR A 15 34.57 -2.51 -23.37
C TYR A 15 33.15 -2.34 -22.87
N THR A 16 32.96 -2.59 -21.57
CA THR A 16 31.76 -2.19 -20.84
C THR A 16 31.96 -0.80 -20.25
N PRO A 17 31.20 0.23 -20.70
CA PRO A 17 31.23 1.52 -20.04
C PRO A 17 30.86 1.31 -18.57
N THR A 18 31.70 1.80 -17.68
CA THR A 18 31.40 1.90 -16.26
C THR A 18 30.14 2.75 -16.06
N ASN A 19 29.43 2.58 -14.94
CA ASN A 19 28.27 3.43 -14.66
C ASN A 19 28.68 4.91 -14.74
N GLN A 20 29.88 5.26 -14.24
CA GLN A 20 30.45 6.61 -14.33
C GLN A 20 30.65 7.10 -15.77
N GLU A 21 31.10 6.26 -16.71
CA GLU A 21 31.22 6.63 -18.13
C GLU A 21 29.85 6.78 -18.79
N LEU A 22 28.86 5.97 -18.39
CA LEU A 22 27.47 6.18 -18.82
C LEU A 22 26.89 7.49 -18.25
N TYR A 23 27.19 7.81 -16.98
CA TYR A 23 26.85 9.11 -16.38
C TYR A 23 27.54 10.27 -17.09
N ALA A 24 28.82 10.13 -17.44
CA ALA A 24 29.56 11.14 -18.19
C ALA A 24 28.95 11.36 -19.58
N TYR A 25 28.61 10.27 -20.27
CA TYR A 25 27.94 10.32 -21.57
C TYR A 25 26.56 10.99 -21.50
N ILE A 26 25.77 10.73 -20.45
CA ILE A 26 24.41 11.27 -20.32
C ILE A 26 24.41 12.70 -19.76
N TYR A 27 25.26 13.01 -18.77
CA TYR A 27 25.17 14.25 -17.99
C TYR A 27 26.39 15.16 -18.06
N TYR A 28 27.62 14.68 -18.24
CA TYR A 28 28.80 15.55 -18.06
C TYR A 28 30.06 15.11 -18.83
N ASP A 29 30.53 16.06 -19.65
CA ASP A 29 31.91 16.26 -20.08
C ASP A 29 32.40 15.53 -21.35
N PHE A 30 31.72 15.80 -22.46
CA PHE A 30 32.35 15.77 -23.77
C PHE A 30 32.66 17.20 -24.21
N THR A 31 33.88 17.46 -24.68
CA THR A 31 34.35 18.74 -25.23
C THR A 31 33.68 19.14 -26.56
N GLY A 32 32.55 18.51 -26.91
CA GLY A 32 31.76 18.81 -28.09
C GLY A 32 30.75 19.94 -27.87
N PRO A 33 30.04 20.38 -28.93
CA PRO A 33 28.96 21.36 -28.81
C PRO A 33 27.86 20.79 -27.90
N GLN A 34 27.53 21.49 -26.81
CA GLN A 34 26.49 21.07 -25.84
C GLN A 34 25.16 20.73 -26.52
N ASP A 35 24.80 21.46 -27.59
CA ASP A 35 23.56 21.28 -28.35
C ASP A 35 23.46 19.90 -29.03
N LEU A 36 24.59 19.37 -29.53
CA LEU A 36 24.61 18.06 -30.19
C LEU A 36 24.37 16.95 -29.16
N MET A 37 24.99 17.07 -27.99
CA MET A 37 24.82 16.10 -26.91
C MET A 37 23.40 16.11 -26.36
N TYR A 38 22.83 17.29 -26.14
CA TYR A 38 21.43 17.43 -25.74
C TYR A 38 20.50 16.78 -26.76
N SER A 39 20.72 17.02 -28.05
CA SER A 39 19.93 16.42 -29.13
C SER A 39 20.07 14.90 -29.20
N MET A 40 21.26 14.35 -28.99
CA MET A 40 21.49 12.89 -28.95
C MET A 40 20.84 12.25 -27.73
N ALA A 41 20.94 12.89 -26.57
CA ALA A 41 20.29 12.45 -25.34
C ALA A 41 18.77 12.46 -25.52
N GLU A 42 18.20 13.59 -25.92
CA GLU A 42 16.78 13.75 -26.19
C GLU A 42 16.29 12.72 -27.22
N TYR A 43 16.99 12.55 -28.35
CA TYR A 43 16.64 11.53 -29.34
C TYR A 43 16.64 10.12 -28.75
N THR A 44 17.64 9.79 -27.94
CA THR A 44 17.74 8.48 -27.29
C THR A 44 16.59 8.27 -26.30
N PHE A 45 16.23 9.28 -25.52
CA PHE A 45 15.14 9.17 -24.55
C PHE A 45 13.77 9.15 -25.22
N VAL A 46 13.54 9.95 -26.26
CA VAL A 46 12.25 9.99 -26.95
C VAL A 46 12.06 8.75 -27.84
N THR A 47 13.08 8.39 -28.62
CA THR A 47 12.96 7.35 -29.65
C THR A 47 13.34 5.96 -29.15
N CYS A 48 14.27 5.87 -28.20
CA CYS A 48 14.85 4.60 -27.74
C CYS A 48 14.51 4.26 -26.28
N SER A 49 13.60 4.99 -25.61
CA SER A 49 13.23 4.74 -24.19
C SER A 49 12.86 3.28 -23.93
N GLU A 50 12.07 2.64 -24.80
CA GLU A 50 11.65 1.25 -24.59
C GLU A 50 12.84 0.27 -24.50
N LYS A 51 13.94 0.58 -25.19
CA LYS A 51 15.18 -0.23 -25.16
C LYS A 51 16.12 0.22 -24.05
N LEU A 52 16.20 1.53 -23.79
CA LEU A 52 17.11 2.11 -22.81
C LEU A 52 16.66 1.86 -21.37
N CYS A 53 15.38 2.05 -21.07
CA CYS A 53 14.85 1.98 -19.71
C CYS A 53 15.12 0.66 -18.99
N PRO A 54 14.94 -0.52 -19.64
CA PRO A 54 15.35 -1.79 -19.07
C PRO A 54 16.84 -1.92 -18.73
N LEU A 55 17.72 -1.17 -19.41
CA LEU A 55 19.17 -1.26 -19.24
C LEU A 55 19.69 -0.43 -18.06
N LEU A 56 18.94 0.60 -17.64
CA LEU A 56 19.28 1.47 -16.51
C LEU A 56 19.20 0.76 -15.15
N GLY A 57 18.64 -0.45 -15.12
CA GLY A 57 18.70 -1.31 -13.94
C GLY A 57 17.77 -0.85 -12.82
N TRP A 58 16.57 -0.37 -13.15
CA TRP A 58 15.57 -0.01 -12.14
C TRP A 58 15.20 -1.23 -11.30
N GLU A 59 15.25 -1.05 -9.99
CA GLU A 59 14.79 -2.05 -9.04
C GLU A 59 13.49 -1.55 -8.44
N GLY A 60 12.40 -2.25 -8.77
CA GLY A 60 11.12 -2.07 -8.11
C GLY A 60 11.17 -2.45 -6.63
N ASN A 61 10.03 -2.33 -5.95
CA ASN A 61 9.93 -2.61 -4.52
C ASN A 61 9.03 -3.83 -4.32
N SER A 62 9.67 -4.95 -3.99
CA SER A 62 9.02 -6.25 -3.80
C SER A 62 8.11 -6.30 -2.57
N ASP A 63 8.28 -5.40 -1.58
CA ASP A 63 7.47 -5.36 -0.35
C ASP A 63 6.00 -4.96 -0.55
N LEU A 64 5.60 -4.70 -1.78
CA LEU A 64 4.28 -4.17 -2.12
C LEU A 64 3.31 -5.20 -2.73
N ALA A 65 3.64 -6.50 -2.77
CA ALA A 65 2.79 -7.54 -3.35
C ALA A 65 2.18 -8.50 -2.30
N GLY A 66 1.06 -8.12 -1.70
CA GLY A 66 0.29 -9.06 -0.89
C GLY A 66 -1.18 -8.69 -0.87
N CYS A 67 -2.03 -9.44 -1.57
CA CYS A 67 -3.48 -9.27 -1.50
C CYS A 67 -4.17 -10.60 -1.16
N VAL A 68 -4.43 -10.81 0.13
CA VAL A 68 -5.13 -12.00 0.65
C VAL A 68 -6.59 -11.68 1.04
N TYR A 69 -7.05 -10.44 0.85
CA TYR A 69 -8.41 -10.00 1.24
C TYR A 69 -9.56 -10.63 0.40
N LEU A 70 -9.23 -11.36 -0.67
CA LEU A 70 -10.16 -11.91 -1.68
C LEU A 70 -11.19 -12.90 -1.11
N GLY A 71 -10.78 -13.84 -0.24
CA GLY A 71 -11.66 -14.94 0.21
C GLY A 71 -12.56 -14.61 1.41
N VAL A 72 -12.15 -13.68 2.27
CA VAL A 72 -12.81 -13.44 3.56
C VAL A 72 -13.97 -12.43 3.44
N LEU A 73 -13.88 -11.45 2.54
CA LEU A 73 -14.88 -10.37 2.47
C LEU A 73 -16.18 -10.77 1.76
N ALA A 74 -16.12 -11.65 0.77
CA ALA A 74 -17.32 -12.15 0.07
C ALA A 74 -18.24 -12.95 1.00
N SER A 75 -17.68 -13.55 2.04
CA SER A 75 -18.34 -14.58 2.83
C SER A 75 -18.97 -14.04 4.13
N ILE A 76 -18.47 -12.91 4.65
CA ILE A 76 -19.02 -12.20 5.83
C ILE A 76 -20.47 -11.69 5.61
N ARG A 77 -20.83 -11.26 4.39
CA ARG A 77 -22.14 -10.62 4.13
C ARG A 77 -23.22 -11.56 3.63
N LEU A 78 -22.87 -12.61 2.89
CA LEU A 78 -23.80 -13.69 2.54
C LEU A 78 -24.40 -14.35 3.79
N GLY A 79 -23.66 -14.30 4.91
CA GLY A 79 -24.13 -14.80 6.20
C GLY A 79 -25.31 -14.07 6.82
N ARG A 80 -25.39 -12.75 6.67
CA ARG A 80 -26.46 -11.94 7.28
C ARG A 80 -27.82 -12.08 6.59
N LEU A 81 -27.85 -12.53 5.34
CA LEU A 81 -29.09 -12.69 4.58
C LEU A 81 -29.84 -13.99 4.93
N ARG A 82 -29.24 -14.90 5.71
CA ARG A 82 -29.77 -16.25 5.94
C ARG A 82 -30.22 -16.51 7.38
N THR A 83 -30.58 -15.47 8.13
CA THR A 83 -31.01 -15.54 9.55
C THR A 83 -32.35 -16.26 9.82
N GLY A 84 -32.88 -17.03 8.87
CA GLY A 84 -34.15 -17.77 9.02
C GLY A 84 -34.16 -19.23 8.57
N ALA A 85 -33.08 -19.74 7.97
CA ALA A 85 -33.07 -21.11 7.46
C ALA A 85 -32.53 -22.08 8.54
N LYS A 86 -33.41 -22.94 9.07
CA LYS A 86 -33.10 -24.00 10.06
C LYS A 86 -32.16 -25.11 9.55
N ASP A 87 -31.75 -25.06 8.29
CA ASP A 87 -30.94 -26.11 7.69
C ASP A 87 -29.45 -26.00 8.05
N ARG A 88 -28.93 -27.10 8.62
CA ARG A 88 -27.52 -27.39 8.91
C ARG A 88 -26.68 -27.55 7.63
N SER A 89 -26.94 -26.75 6.61
CA SER A 89 -26.15 -26.75 5.38
C SER A 89 -24.68 -26.42 5.67
N ILE A 90 -23.76 -27.02 4.91
CA ILE A 90 -22.32 -26.72 4.97
C ILE A 90 -22.07 -25.20 4.88
N THR A 91 -22.90 -24.50 4.12
CA THR A 91 -22.85 -23.05 3.96
C THR A 91 -23.17 -22.27 5.25
N SER A 92 -24.12 -22.72 6.08
CA SER A 92 -24.42 -22.03 7.34
C SER A 92 -23.30 -22.21 8.37
N ARG A 93 -22.65 -23.38 8.40
CA ARG A 93 -21.43 -23.59 9.19
C ARG A 93 -20.28 -22.70 8.76
N GLY A 94 -20.06 -22.56 7.45
CA GLY A 94 -19.04 -21.66 6.91
C GLY A 94 -19.28 -20.21 7.32
N ILE A 95 -20.51 -19.73 7.13
CA ILE A 95 -20.94 -18.37 7.53
C ILE A 95 -20.69 -18.10 9.00
N ASP A 96 -21.05 -19.05 9.87
CA ASP A 96 -20.87 -18.92 11.32
C ASP A 96 -19.39 -18.89 11.68
N ALA A 97 -18.57 -19.75 11.07
CA ALA A 97 -17.13 -19.75 11.24
C ALA A 97 -16.48 -18.43 10.83
N ILE A 98 -16.91 -17.86 9.70
CA ILE A 98 -16.45 -16.56 9.22
C ILE A 98 -16.85 -15.46 10.18
N TYR A 99 -18.11 -15.47 10.63
CA TYR A 99 -18.63 -14.47 11.55
C TYR A 99 -17.83 -14.42 12.86
N HIS A 100 -17.56 -15.59 13.44
CA HIS A 100 -16.78 -15.72 14.66
C HIS A 100 -15.30 -15.33 14.46
N SER A 101 -14.67 -15.70 13.34
CA SER A 101 -13.27 -15.34 13.05
C SER A 101 -13.08 -13.88 12.65
N THR A 102 -14.14 -13.19 12.18
CA THR A 102 -14.06 -11.79 11.73
C THR A 102 -13.56 -10.88 12.85
N LYS A 103 -13.88 -11.18 14.12
CA LYS A 103 -13.43 -10.36 15.26
C LYS A 103 -11.91 -10.37 15.40
N ASN A 104 -11.30 -11.55 15.39
CA ASN A 104 -9.86 -11.70 15.48
C ASN A 104 -9.19 -11.17 14.22
N PHE A 105 -9.85 -11.36 13.07
CA PHE A 105 -9.39 -10.79 11.80
C PHE A 105 -9.37 -9.25 11.79
N LEU A 106 -10.37 -8.59 12.39
CA LEU A 106 -10.38 -7.14 12.55
C LEU A 106 -9.26 -6.67 13.48
N ASP A 107 -9.02 -7.36 14.59
CA ASP A 107 -7.94 -6.98 15.51
C ASP A 107 -6.57 -7.15 14.83
N ALA A 108 -6.34 -8.23 14.07
CA ALA A 108 -5.14 -8.42 13.24
C ALA A 108 -5.01 -7.34 12.14
N SER A 109 -6.10 -6.98 11.48
CA SER A 109 -6.12 -5.93 10.45
C SER A 109 -5.79 -4.55 11.01
N LEU A 110 -6.24 -4.23 12.23
CA LEU A 110 -5.87 -3.01 12.93
C LEU A 110 -4.36 -2.93 13.20
N PHE A 111 -3.76 -4.03 13.66
CA PHE A 111 -2.31 -4.09 13.87
C PHE A 111 -1.53 -3.97 12.55
N PHE A 112 -1.98 -4.65 11.50
CA PHE A 112 -1.38 -4.54 10.17
C PHE A 112 -1.44 -3.11 9.63
N CYS A 113 -2.61 -2.47 9.72
CA CYS A 113 -2.80 -1.07 9.32
C CYS A 113 -1.87 -0.13 10.10
N LEU A 114 -1.77 -0.30 11.42
CA LEU A 114 -0.87 0.48 12.26
C LEU A 114 0.61 0.27 11.87
N ALA A 115 1.02 -0.97 11.60
CA ALA A 115 2.38 -1.28 11.17
C ALA A 115 2.72 -0.64 9.82
N MET A 116 1.79 -0.68 8.85
CA MET A 116 1.97 -0.04 7.54
C MET A 116 2.09 1.49 7.66
N LEU A 117 1.28 2.11 8.53
CA LEU A 117 1.37 3.55 8.81
C LEU A 117 2.67 3.93 9.52
N LEU A 118 3.16 3.12 10.46
CA LEU A 118 4.44 3.33 11.13
C LEU A 118 5.63 3.17 10.17
N ALA A 119 5.57 2.19 9.27
CA ALA A 119 6.58 2.01 8.23
C ALA A 119 6.63 3.23 7.30
N ALA A 120 5.47 3.71 6.84
CA ALA A 120 5.38 4.93 6.03
C ALA A 120 5.90 6.16 6.80
N LEU A 121 5.52 6.30 8.08
CA LEU A 121 6.00 7.39 8.94
C LEU A 121 7.52 7.35 9.07
N PHE A 122 8.12 6.18 9.30
CA PHE A 122 9.56 6.04 9.43
C PHE A 122 10.28 6.43 8.13
N THR A 123 9.78 5.97 6.98
CA THR A 123 10.32 6.32 5.66
C THR A 123 10.31 7.84 5.43
N PHE A 124 9.17 8.50 5.67
CA PHE A 124 9.05 9.94 5.46
C PHE A 124 9.75 10.76 6.55
N ALA A 125 9.81 10.29 7.80
CA ALA A 125 10.57 10.94 8.86
C ALA A 125 12.08 10.87 8.60
N ASN A 126 12.59 9.75 8.08
CA ASN A 126 13.98 9.62 7.68
C ASN A 126 14.31 10.55 6.49
N ALA A 127 13.42 10.65 5.50
CA ALA A 127 13.54 11.61 4.41
C ALA A 127 13.48 13.07 4.89
N TYR A 128 12.63 13.36 5.89
CA TYR A 128 12.57 14.68 6.52
C TYR A 128 13.83 15.01 7.32
N ARG A 129 14.48 14.05 7.97
CA ARG A 129 15.77 14.29 8.65
C ARG A 129 16.92 14.40 7.66
N ASN A 130 16.95 13.52 6.67
CA ASN A 130 18.04 13.38 5.70
C ASN A 130 17.48 13.46 4.27
N PRO A 131 17.43 14.65 3.65
CA PRO A 131 16.83 14.82 2.32
C PRO A 131 17.58 14.04 1.22
N ILE A 132 18.86 13.72 1.44
CA ILE A 132 19.68 12.86 0.58
C ILE A 132 19.13 11.41 0.51
N ARG A 133 18.43 10.95 1.56
CA ARG A 133 17.84 9.61 1.64
C ARG A 133 16.36 9.60 1.27
N PHE A 134 15.88 10.58 0.50
CA PHE A 134 14.50 10.57 0.04
C PHE A 134 14.24 9.28 -0.77
N PRO A 135 13.16 8.53 -0.47
CA PRO A 135 12.76 7.41 -1.32
C PRO A 135 12.55 7.89 -2.76
N ASN A 136 12.82 7.04 -3.74
CA ASN A 136 12.48 7.36 -5.12
C ASN A 136 10.96 7.65 -5.25
N THR A 137 10.56 8.39 -6.28
CA THR A 137 9.17 8.81 -6.54
C THR A 137 8.21 7.62 -6.51
N TYR A 138 8.59 6.50 -7.15
CA TYR A 138 7.78 5.27 -7.13
C TYR A 138 7.54 4.77 -5.70
N SER A 139 8.60 4.60 -4.90
CA SER A 139 8.52 4.08 -3.53
C SER A 139 7.78 5.04 -2.60
N ALA A 140 7.96 6.34 -2.79
CA ALA A 140 7.21 7.35 -2.03
C ALA A 140 5.70 7.19 -2.27
N LEU A 141 5.28 7.13 -3.54
CA LEU A 141 3.88 6.97 -3.94
C LEU A 141 3.29 5.66 -3.44
N THR A 142 3.98 4.54 -3.64
CA THR A 142 3.45 3.23 -3.24
C THR A 142 3.41 3.08 -1.72
N THR A 143 4.39 3.62 -0.99
CA THR A 143 4.42 3.60 0.49
C THR A 143 3.23 4.36 1.08
N VAL A 144 3.01 5.61 0.65
CA VAL A 144 1.85 6.39 1.15
C VAL A 144 0.53 5.75 0.72
N TYR A 145 0.44 5.28 -0.53
CA TYR A 145 -0.77 4.67 -1.04
C TYR A 145 -1.15 3.40 -0.28
N MET A 146 -0.21 2.47 -0.09
CA MET A 146 -0.49 1.21 0.61
C MET A 146 -0.83 1.41 2.08
N SER A 147 -0.14 2.33 2.75
CA SER A 147 -0.42 2.66 4.15
C SER A 147 -1.81 3.26 4.32
N LEU A 148 -2.23 4.19 3.45
CA LEU A 148 -3.60 4.72 3.46
C LEU A 148 -4.65 3.69 3.02
N TRP A 149 -4.35 2.89 2.00
CA TRP A 149 -5.25 1.84 1.51
C TRP A 149 -5.53 0.79 2.58
N SER A 150 -4.55 0.44 3.44
CA SER A 150 -4.72 -0.50 4.55
C SER A 150 -5.81 -0.10 5.56
N ILE A 151 -6.18 1.18 5.60
CA ILE A 151 -7.25 1.70 6.45
C ILE A 151 -8.62 1.22 5.93
N ILE A 152 -8.82 1.16 4.60
CA ILE A 152 -10.10 0.81 3.98
C ILE A 152 -10.61 -0.59 4.38
N PRO A 153 -9.86 -1.69 4.23
CA PRO A 153 -10.33 -3.01 4.65
C PRO A 153 -10.57 -3.08 6.16
N THR A 154 -9.81 -2.32 6.94
CA THR A 154 -9.99 -2.23 8.40
C THR A 154 -11.31 -1.53 8.77
N VAL A 155 -11.65 -0.43 8.09
CA VAL A 155 -12.95 0.25 8.24
C VAL A 155 -14.09 -0.66 7.78
N LEU A 156 -13.92 -1.38 6.67
CA LEU A 156 -14.91 -2.34 6.17
C LEU A 156 -15.22 -3.42 7.22
N LEU A 157 -14.19 -4.05 7.79
CA LEU A 157 -14.34 -5.05 8.85
C LEU A 157 -14.98 -4.46 10.11
N HIS A 158 -14.60 -3.23 10.47
CA HIS A 158 -15.20 -2.53 11.60
C HIS A 158 -16.69 -2.26 11.39
N ALA A 159 -17.08 -1.80 10.20
CA ALA A 159 -18.47 -1.57 9.82
C ALA A 159 -19.28 -2.87 9.81
N CYS A 160 -18.65 -4.01 9.45
CA CYS A 160 -19.29 -5.31 9.52
C CYS A 160 -19.55 -5.78 10.95
N ILE A 161 -18.69 -5.48 11.93
CA ILE A 161 -18.79 -6.00 13.32
C ILE A 161 -19.27 -4.93 14.32
N SER A 162 -19.69 -3.74 13.87
CA SER A 162 -19.98 -2.58 14.72
C SER A 162 -20.88 -2.86 15.93
N ASP A 163 -21.83 -3.78 15.78
CA ASP A 163 -22.87 -4.07 16.78
C ASP A 163 -22.42 -5.03 17.89
N GLN A 164 -21.29 -5.74 17.72
CA GLN A 164 -20.85 -6.80 18.64
C GLN A 164 -19.61 -6.45 19.47
N ILE A 165 -19.21 -5.19 19.46
CA ILE A 165 -17.92 -4.77 19.98
C ILE A 165 -17.98 -4.65 21.51
N ARG A 166 -17.43 -5.64 22.23
CA ARG A 166 -17.31 -5.63 23.70
C ARG A 166 -16.24 -4.65 24.23
N ARG A 167 -15.18 -4.37 23.45
CA ARG A 167 -14.01 -3.54 23.87
C ARG A 167 -13.99 -2.16 23.23
N LYS A 168 -15.00 -1.33 23.53
CA LYS A 168 -15.18 -0.01 22.89
C LYS A 168 -13.99 0.95 23.11
N LYS A 169 -13.40 1.00 24.31
CA LYS A 169 -12.31 1.94 24.65
C LYS A 169 -11.04 1.71 23.83
N TRP A 170 -10.57 0.46 23.78
CA TRP A 170 -9.36 0.09 23.01
C TRP A 170 -9.49 0.43 21.53
N ARG A 171 -10.68 0.21 20.95
CA ARG A 171 -10.92 0.51 19.53
C ARG A 171 -10.97 2.00 19.24
N ILE A 172 -11.58 2.79 20.11
CA ILE A 172 -11.53 4.26 19.99
C ILE A 172 -10.08 4.73 20.03
N PHE A 173 -9.29 4.25 21.00
CA PHE A 173 -7.87 4.57 21.09
C PHE A 173 -7.11 4.20 19.81
N SER A 174 -7.30 2.98 19.30
CA SER A 174 -6.65 2.50 18.07
C SER A 174 -7.01 3.37 16.87
N TRP A 175 -8.27 3.75 16.71
CA TRP A 175 -8.71 4.62 15.60
C TRP A 175 -8.18 6.05 15.71
N VAL A 176 -8.12 6.60 16.92
CA VAL A 176 -7.49 7.90 17.17
C VAL A 176 -6.01 7.86 16.79
N LEU A 177 -5.30 6.79 17.20
CA LEU A 177 -3.89 6.60 16.88
C LEU A 177 -3.66 6.45 15.36
N ILE A 178 -4.45 5.58 14.69
CA ILE A 178 -4.40 5.40 13.22
C ILE A 178 -4.66 6.73 12.51
N SER A 179 -5.68 7.48 12.94
CA SER A 179 -6.02 8.78 12.32
C SER A 179 -4.90 9.80 12.52
N ALA A 180 -4.33 9.89 13.71
CA ALA A 180 -3.23 10.81 14.01
C ALA A 180 -1.99 10.50 13.15
N ILE A 181 -1.58 9.22 13.08
CA ILE A 181 -0.42 8.82 12.27
C ILE A 181 -0.70 9.03 10.79
N ALA A 182 -1.89 8.70 10.30
CA ALA A 182 -2.27 8.90 8.90
C ALA A 182 -2.21 10.39 8.50
N ILE A 183 -2.65 11.31 9.37
CA ILE A 183 -2.52 12.76 9.16
C ILE A 183 -1.06 13.19 9.09
N VAL A 184 -0.21 12.68 9.98
CA VAL A 184 1.24 12.99 9.96
C VAL A 184 1.89 12.47 8.68
N VAL A 185 1.61 11.23 8.29
CA VAL A 185 2.13 10.62 7.05
C VAL A 185 1.67 11.42 5.82
N ALA A 186 0.39 11.77 5.73
CA ALA A 186 -0.15 12.57 4.64
C ALA A 186 0.50 13.97 4.58
N THR A 187 0.65 14.63 5.72
CA THR A 187 1.31 15.94 5.81
C THR A 187 2.77 15.86 5.36
N LEU A 188 3.52 14.87 5.83
CA LEU A 188 4.91 14.67 5.43
C LEU A 188 5.02 14.38 3.93
N TYR A 189 4.16 13.51 3.39
CA TYR A 189 4.14 13.18 1.96
C TYR A 189 3.89 14.43 1.10
N LEU A 190 2.95 15.29 1.48
CA LEU A 190 2.66 16.53 0.74
C LEU A 190 3.75 17.60 0.90
N TYR A 191 4.44 17.62 2.05
CA TYR A 191 5.46 18.63 2.36
C TYR A 191 6.84 18.33 1.76
N ILE A 192 7.26 17.07 1.74
CA ILE A 192 8.63 16.70 1.35
C ILE A 192 9.01 17.13 -0.09
N PRO A 193 8.15 16.99 -1.12
CA PRO A 193 8.50 17.45 -2.47
C PRO A 193 8.95 18.91 -2.51
N HIS A 194 8.26 19.79 -1.79
CA HIS A 194 8.62 21.21 -1.71
C HIS A 194 9.99 21.43 -1.06
N ARG A 195 10.37 20.59 -0.09
CA ARG A 195 11.69 20.65 0.53
C ARG A 195 12.80 20.14 -0.40
N ILE A 196 12.49 19.18 -1.26
CA ILE A 196 13.43 18.65 -2.26
C ILE A 196 13.80 19.73 -3.27
N GLU A 197 12.82 20.53 -3.70
CA GLU A 197 13.04 21.68 -4.58
C GLU A 197 13.99 22.73 -3.98
N GLN A 198 14.11 22.77 -2.64
CA GLN A 198 14.98 23.71 -1.92
C GLN A 198 16.38 23.13 -1.61
N MET A 199 16.73 21.93 -2.08
CA MET A 199 18.06 21.36 -1.84
C MET A 199 19.15 22.14 -2.57
N SER A 200 20.31 22.28 -1.93
CA SER A 200 21.49 22.85 -2.58
C SER A 200 22.06 21.89 -3.64
N ASP A 201 22.76 22.44 -4.63
CA ASP A 201 23.39 21.65 -5.70
C ASP A 201 24.33 20.55 -5.17
N ASP A 202 25.07 20.82 -4.08
CA ASP A 202 25.93 19.81 -3.44
C ASP A 202 25.11 18.65 -2.85
N GLN A 203 23.96 18.93 -2.24
CA GLN A 203 23.07 17.87 -1.73
C GLN A 203 22.43 17.09 -2.87
N TYR A 204 22.05 17.77 -3.95
CA TYR A 204 21.53 17.14 -5.15
C TYR A 204 22.56 16.19 -5.77
N ASN A 205 23.80 16.64 -5.96
CA ASN A 205 24.89 15.83 -6.49
C ASN A 205 25.21 14.62 -5.60
N LYS A 206 25.21 14.79 -4.26
CA LYS A 206 25.36 13.67 -3.32
C LYS A 206 24.23 12.66 -3.44
N ARG A 207 22.99 13.13 -3.61
CA ARG A 207 21.83 12.27 -3.81
C ARG A 207 21.92 11.51 -5.14
N LEU A 208 22.28 12.21 -6.21
CA LEU A 208 22.52 11.62 -7.52
C LEU A 208 23.63 10.56 -7.48
N SER A 209 24.72 10.80 -6.74
CA SER A 209 25.77 9.79 -6.56
C SER A 209 25.28 8.53 -5.83
N ASN A 210 24.50 8.69 -4.76
CA ASN A 210 24.00 7.56 -3.96
C ASN A 210 22.88 6.76 -4.63
N GLN A 211 22.00 7.42 -5.37
CA GLN A 211 20.78 6.84 -5.94
C GLN A 211 20.77 6.83 -7.47
N GLY A 212 21.88 7.16 -8.12
CA GLY A 212 21.87 7.68 -9.50
C GLY A 212 21.13 6.81 -10.51
N LYS A 213 21.21 5.48 -10.39
CA LYS A 213 20.54 4.57 -11.34
C LYS A 213 19.02 4.71 -11.27
N GLN A 214 18.50 4.82 -10.05
CA GLN A 214 17.09 4.98 -9.77
C GLN A 214 16.61 6.36 -10.23
N LEU A 215 17.37 7.41 -9.93
CA LEU A 215 16.99 8.79 -10.29
C LEU A 215 17.04 9.05 -11.79
N ILE A 216 18.07 8.55 -12.48
CA ILE A 216 18.14 8.64 -13.95
C ILE A 216 16.95 7.91 -14.58
N TRP A 217 16.64 6.71 -14.09
CA TRP A 217 15.46 6.01 -14.58
C TRP A 217 14.18 6.82 -14.31
N GLU A 218 14.04 7.46 -13.16
CA GLU A 218 12.88 8.32 -12.87
C GLU A 218 12.82 9.58 -13.74
N ASP A 219 13.95 10.12 -14.19
CA ASP A 219 13.96 11.31 -15.03
C ASP A 219 13.50 10.97 -16.47
N PHE A 220 13.93 9.82 -16.99
CA PHE A 220 13.75 9.50 -18.41
C PHE A 220 12.68 8.44 -18.72
N CYS A 221 12.43 7.52 -17.78
CA CYS A 221 11.59 6.34 -17.99
C CYS A 221 10.26 6.41 -17.24
N LEU A 222 10.11 7.39 -16.36
CA LEU A 222 8.90 7.58 -15.57
C LEU A 222 7.77 8.07 -16.46
N LYS A 223 6.69 7.28 -16.53
CA LYS A 223 5.47 7.69 -17.20
C LYS A 223 4.74 8.72 -16.33
N TYR A 224 5.06 10.01 -16.51
CA TYR A 224 4.49 11.13 -15.73
C TYR A 224 2.96 11.10 -15.62
N ARG A 225 2.26 10.66 -16.68
CA ARG A 225 0.81 10.47 -16.63
C ARG A 225 0.36 9.47 -15.56
N ALA A 226 1.05 8.34 -15.41
CA ALA A 226 0.72 7.33 -14.40
C ALA A 226 1.00 7.85 -12.99
N VAL A 227 2.12 8.56 -12.81
CA VAL A 227 2.51 9.23 -11.55
C VAL A 227 1.46 10.26 -11.13
N TYR A 228 1.07 11.13 -12.06
CA TYR A 228 0.05 12.16 -11.82
C TYR A 228 -1.29 11.56 -11.40
N VAL A 229 -1.76 10.51 -12.11
CA VAL A 229 -3.01 9.84 -11.75
C VAL A 229 -2.89 9.17 -10.37
N MET A 230 -1.73 8.57 -10.05
CA MET A 230 -1.49 7.96 -8.74
C MET A 230 -1.50 8.99 -7.61
N GLU A 231 -0.85 10.14 -7.82
CA GLU A 231 -0.85 11.26 -6.88
C GLU A 231 -2.27 11.81 -6.68
N LEU A 232 -3.04 11.97 -7.77
CA LEU A 232 -4.44 12.37 -7.69
C LEU A 232 -5.26 11.36 -6.88
N CYS A 233 -5.08 10.05 -7.12
CA CYS A 233 -5.73 9.01 -6.33
C CYS A 233 -5.34 9.08 -4.84
N ILE A 234 -4.08 9.35 -4.51
CA ILE A 234 -3.63 9.53 -3.11
C ILE A 234 -4.32 10.75 -2.49
N LYS A 235 -4.35 11.89 -3.17
CA LYS A 235 -5.01 13.11 -2.69
C LYS A 235 -6.52 12.90 -2.47
N VAL A 236 -7.18 12.23 -3.39
CA VAL A 236 -8.60 11.84 -3.26
C VAL A 236 -8.79 10.90 -2.06
N LEU A 237 -7.91 9.91 -1.88
CA LEU A 237 -7.98 8.99 -0.75
C LEU A 237 -7.78 9.71 0.60
N ILE A 238 -6.82 10.62 0.69
CA ILE A 238 -6.61 11.49 1.86
C ILE A 238 -7.87 12.31 2.14
N GLY A 239 -8.44 12.94 1.11
CA GLY A 239 -9.67 13.74 1.22
C GLY A 239 -10.87 12.91 1.71
N ILE A 240 -11.05 11.69 1.19
CA ILE A 240 -12.10 10.76 1.63
C ILE A 240 -11.89 10.34 3.08
N LEU A 241 -10.67 9.95 3.47
CA LEU A 241 -10.37 9.52 4.83
C LEU A 241 -10.57 10.67 5.83
N PHE A 242 -10.10 11.88 5.51
CA PHE A 242 -10.29 13.06 6.34
C PHE A 242 -11.76 13.50 6.40
N GLY A 243 -12.47 13.45 5.28
CA GLY A 243 -13.91 13.70 5.23
C GLY A 243 -14.69 12.71 6.09
N MET A 244 -14.36 11.42 6.04
CA MET A 244 -15.01 10.39 6.86
C MET A 244 -14.72 10.59 8.36
N THR A 245 -13.48 10.93 8.75
CA THR A 245 -13.16 11.18 10.17
C THR A 245 -13.85 12.43 10.71
N LEU A 246 -13.94 13.49 9.90
CA LEU A 246 -14.72 14.69 10.25
C LEU A 246 -16.21 14.39 10.36
N LEU A 247 -16.81 13.76 9.34
CA LEU A 247 -18.22 13.38 9.35
C LEU A 247 -18.57 12.50 10.55
N TYR A 248 -17.72 11.51 10.86
CA TYR A 248 -17.89 10.66 12.04
C TYR A 248 -17.81 11.46 13.35
N SER A 249 -16.87 12.40 13.45
CA SER A 249 -16.69 13.24 14.64
C SER A 249 -17.88 14.19 14.85
N VAL A 250 -18.35 14.84 13.79
CA VAL A 250 -19.56 15.68 13.81
C VAL A 250 -20.77 14.84 14.17
N PHE A 251 -20.97 13.69 13.51
CA PHE A 251 -22.06 12.78 13.81
C PHE A 251 -22.03 12.34 15.28
N ALA A 252 -20.87 11.99 15.83
CA ALA A 252 -20.73 11.58 17.23
C ALA A 252 -21.09 12.69 18.23
N VAL A 253 -20.76 13.95 17.91
CA VAL A 253 -21.14 15.12 18.72
C VAL A 253 -22.64 15.41 18.59
N CYS A 254 -23.16 15.50 17.36
CA CYS A 254 -24.58 15.76 17.11
C CYS A 254 -25.49 14.67 17.69
N CYS A 255 -25.11 13.40 17.61
CA CYS A 255 -25.89 12.28 18.17
C CYS A 255 -25.91 12.24 19.70
N ARG A 256 -24.95 12.89 20.38
CA ARG A 256 -25.04 13.10 21.83
C ARG A 256 -26.12 14.12 22.17
N CYS A 257 -26.35 15.09 21.30
CA CYS A 257 -27.36 16.14 21.49
C CYS A 257 -28.75 15.70 21.03
N PHE A 258 -28.83 14.98 19.91
CA PHE A 258 -30.07 14.51 19.31
C PHE A 258 -30.05 12.99 19.31
N HIS A 259 -30.84 12.34 20.16
CA HIS A 259 -31.00 10.88 20.19
C HIS A 259 -31.44 10.38 18.79
N PRO A 260 -30.53 9.86 17.95
CA PRO A 260 -30.90 9.49 16.60
C PRO A 260 -31.68 8.19 16.66
N ALA A 261 -32.70 8.07 15.83
CA ALA A 261 -33.40 6.81 15.64
C ALA A 261 -32.39 5.72 15.27
N SER A 262 -32.34 4.65 16.07
CA SER A 262 -31.43 3.50 15.91
C SER A 262 -31.40 2.91 14.48
N ARG A 263 -32.46 3.13 13.70
CA ARG A 263 -32.57 2.76 12.29
C ARG A 263 -31.55 3.48 11.40
N VAL A 264 -31.34 4.79 11.57
CA VAL A 264 -30.43 5.59 10.73
C VAL A 264 -29.00 5.07 10.86
N ARG A 265 -28.59 4.72 12.08
CA ARG A 265 -27.26 4.16 12.36
C ARG A 265 -27.01 2.85 11.60
N LYS A 266 -28.03 1.99 11.44
CA LYS A 266 -27.89 0.70 10.74
C LYS A 266 -27.63 0.89 9.24
N TYR A 267 -28.36 1.80 8.60
CA TYR A 267 -28.17 2.12 7.18
C TYR A 267 -26.83 2.82 6.94
N TRP A 268 -26.41 3.71 7.84
CA TRP A 268 -25.11 4.36 7.77
C TRP A 268 -23.93 3.38 7.73
N TRP A 269 -23.91 2.39 8.65
CA TRP A 269 -22.85 1.37 8.64
C TRP A 269 -22.90 0.46 7.40
N LEU A 270 -24.10 0.22 6.85
CA LEU A 270 -24.28 -0.51 5.61
C LEU A 270 -23.64 0.24 4.44
N ASP A 271 -23.93 1.53 4.31
CA ASP A 271 -23.42 2.36 3.22
C ASP A 271 -21.89 2.52 3.28
N ILE A 272 -21.33 2.70 4.49
CA ILE A 272 -19.88 2.68 4.70
C ILE A 272 -19.28 1.35 4.25
N ALA A 273 -19.87 0.22 4.66
CA ALA A 273 -19.35 -1.10 4.29
C ALA A 273 -19.37 -1.31 2.77
N ILE A 274 -20.46 -0.92 2.10
CA ILE A 274 -20.56 -1.02 0.63
C ILE A 274 -19.51 -0.13 -0.04
N SER A 275 -19.39 1.12 0.41
CA SER A 275 -18.43 2.09 -0.14
C SER A 275 -16.98 1.63 0.06
N CYS A 276 -16.61 1.16 1.25
CA CYS A 276 -15.28 0.62 1.51
C CYS A 276 -15.00 -0.66 0.71
N PHE A 277 -16.00 -1.52 0.51
CA PHE A 277 -15.84 -2.72 -0.31
C PHE A 277 -15.46 -2.33 -1.75
N PHE A 278 -16.27 -1.52 -2.42
CA PHE A 278 -15.96 -1.10 -3.80
C PHE A 278 -14.68 -0.25 -3.86
N GLY A 279 -14.50 0.68 -2.92
CA GLY A 279 -13.31 1.52 -2.85
C GLY A 279 -12.01 0.70 -2.71
N MET A 280 -12.01 -0.34 -1.88
CA MET A 280 -10.87 -1.23 -1.71
C MET A 280 -10.48 -1.91 -3.03
N TRP A 281 -11.46 -2.44 -3.78
CA TRP A 281 -11.23 -3.11 -5.06
C TRP A 281 -10.79 -2.16 -6.17
N THR A 282 -11.41 -0.98 -6.25
CA THR A 282 -11.01 0.06 -7.20
C THR A 282 -9.57 0.47 -6.94
N CYS A 283 -9.20 0.67 -5.67
CA CYS A 283 -7.82 0.98 -5.29
C CYS A 283 -6.86 -0.15 -5.67
N LEU A 284 -7.21 -1.41 -5.38
CA LEU A 284 -6.38 -2.55 -5.74
C LEU A 284 -6.17 -2.65 -7.26
N GLY A 285 -7.24 -2.55 -8.05
CA GLY A 285 -7.16 -2.57 -9.51
C GLY A 285 -6.28 -1.45 -10.05
N PHE A 286 -6.43 -0.24 -9.49
CA PHE A 286 -5.60 0.90 -9.86
C PHE A 286 -4.13 0.71 -9.47
N PHE A 287 -3.85 0.16 -8.30
CA PHE A 287 -2.49 -0.17 -7.87
C PHE A 287 -1.82 -1.19 -8.80
N ILE A 288 -2.54 -2.25 -9.18
CA ILE A 288 -2.06 -3.26 -10.14
C ILE A 288 -1.77 -2.61 -11.49
N TYR A 289 -2.68 -1.74 -11.97
CA TYR A 289 -2.48 -0.99 -13.21
C TYR A 289 -1.24 -0.09 -13.15
N PHE A 290 -1.08 0.69 -12.08
CA PHE A 290 0.07 1.56 -11.86
C PHE A 290 1.37 0.74 -11.87
N ARG A 291 1.42 -0.33 -11.09
CA ARG A 291 2.60 -1.21 -11.01
C ARG A 291 2.92 -1.87 -12.35
N ARG A 292 1.93 -2.37 -13.09
CA ARG A 292 2.16 -2.93 -14.43
C ARG A 292 2.73 -1.87 -15.38
N THR A 293 2.22 -0.65 -15.29
CA THR A 293 2.66 0.48 -16.13
C THR A 293 4.11 0.86 -15.85
N MET A 294 4.51 0.85 -14.57
CA MET A 294 5.87 1.12 -14.13
C MET A 294 6.83 -0.04 -14.44
N GLY A 295 6.40 -1.27 -14.18
CA GLY A 295 7.21 -2.48 -14.37
C GLY A 295 7.59 -2.76 -15.83
N GLN A 296 6.83 -2.25 -16.80
CA GLN A 296 7.20 -2.34 -18.23
C GLN A 296 8.56 -1.70 -18.54
N GLY A 297 8.99 -0.69 -17.78
CA GLY A 297 10.30 -0.05 -17.98
C GLY A 297 11.43 -0.65 -17.14
N GLY A 298 11.15 -1.61 -16.25
CA GLY A 298 12.07 -2.08 -15.21
C GLY A 298 13.12 -3.11 -15.64
N GLY A 299 13.00 -3.66 -16.85
CA GLY A 299 13.92 -4.70 -17.34
C GLY A 299 14.00 -5.95 -16.46
N ALA A 300 15.06 -6.74 -16.65
CA ALA A 300 15.27 -7.99 -15.91
C ALA A 300 15.77 -7.77 -14.47
N SER A 301 16.25 -6.58 -14.13
CA SER A 301 16.59 -6.17 -12.76
C SER A 301 15.36 -5.89 -11.89
N ASN A 302 14.16 -5.93 -12.48
CA ASN A 302 12.95 -5.61 -11.76
C ASN A 302 12.63 -6.68 -10.69
N LYS A 303 12.93 -6.35 -9.44
CA LYS A 303 12.65 -7.18 -8.27
C LYS A 303 11.17 -7.17 -7.86
N ASP A 304 10.28 -6.44 -8.54
CA ASP A 304 8.85 -6.43 -8.20
C ASP A 304 8.27 -7.85 -8.14
N HIS A 305 8.75 -8.79 -8.96
CA HIS A 305 8.25 -10.17 -9.01
C HIS A 305 8.79 -11.08 -7.91
N GLU A 306 9.77 -10.63 -7.13
CA GLU A 306 10.34 -11.42 -6.05
C GLU A 306 9.43 -11.39 -4.83
N TRP A 307 9.38 -12.53 -4.13
CA TRP A 307 8.71 -12.60 -2.84
C TRP A 307 9.57 -11.90 -1.81
N SER A 308 9.01 -10.89 -1.17
CA SER A 308 9.71 -10.16 -0.13
C SER A 308 9.34 -10.67 1.26
N PHE A 309 10.14 -10.28 2.26
CA PHE A 309 9.85 -10.55 3.66
C PHE A 309 8.49 -9.95 4.09
N GLY A 310 8.12 -8.78 3.57
CA GLY A 310 6.82 -8.16 3.83
C GLY A 310 5.64 -9.00 3.37
N GLN A 311 5.76 -9.69 2.24
CA GLN A 311 4.71 -10.58 1.73
C GLN A 311 4.57 -11.84 2.59
N ILE A 312 5.70 -12.42 3.01
CA ILE A 312 5.73 -13.61 3.89
C ILE A 312 5.15 -13.25 5.26
N LEU A 313 5.54 -12.11 5.83
CA LEU A 313 4.96 -11.59 7.07
C LEU A 313 3.47 -11.30 6.91
N GLY A 314 3.10 -10.75 5.75
CA GLY A 314 1.72 -10.54 5.33
C GLY A 314 0.92 -11.83 5.19
N LEU A 315 1.53 -12.99 4.91
CA LEU A 315 0.84 -14.28 4.95
C LEU A 315 0.80 -14.86 6.36
N ALA A 316 1.91 -14.74 7.10
CA ALA A 316 2.04 -15.23 8.47
C ALA A 316 1.03 -14.55 9.42
N THR A 317 0.74 -13.27 9.20
CA THR A 317 -0.29 -12.53 9.96
C THR A 317 -1.71 -13.07 9.74
N TRP A 318 -1.94 -13.79 8.64
CA TRP A 318 -3.25 -14.38 8.31
C TRP A 318 -3.37 -15.85 8.71
N THR A 319 -2.25 -16.54 8.88
CA THR A 319 -2.22 -17.95 9.27
C THR A 319 -3.08 -18.22 10.52
N PRO A 320 -3.01 -17.44 11.63
CA PRO A 320 -3.86 -17.67 12.79
C PRO A 320 -5.36 -17.58 12.47
N VAL A 321 -5.75 -16.63 11.62
CA VAL A 321 -7.15 -16.41 11.21
C VAL A 321 -7.64 -17.60 10.37
N LEU A 322 -6.81 -18.11 9.47
CA LEU A 322 -7.14 -19.28 8.64
C LEU A 322 -7.24 -20.56 9.47
N ILE A 323 -6.33 -20.74 10.45
CA ILE A 323 -6.37 -21.88 11.37
C ILE A 323 -7.65 -21.84 12.21
N GLU A 324 -7.98 -20.68 12.78
CA GLU A 324 -9.19 -20.51 13.58
C GLU A 324 -10.45 -20.72 12.72
N LEU A 325 -10.48 -20.17 11.50
CA LEU A 325 -11.56 -20.39 10.56
C LEU A 325 -11.75 -21.88 10.24
N ALA A 326 -10.67 -22.60 9.95
CA ALA A 326 -10.70 -24.04 9.66
C ALA A 326 -11.15 -24.85 10.90
N PHE A 327 -10.69 -24.45 12.09
CA PHE A 327 -11.06 -25.10 13.34
C PHE A 327 -12.55 -24.91 13.65
N ILE A 328 -13.08 -23.68 13.58
CA ILE A 328 -14.50 -23.40 13.79
C ILE A 328 -15.36 -24.09 12.73
N TRP A 329 -14.89 -24.14 11.48
CA TRP A 329 -15.61 -24.83 10.41
C TRP A 329 -15.73 -26.35 10.67
N LYS A 330 -14.69 -26.97 11.24
CA LYS A 330 -14.65 -28.41 11.53
C LYS A 330 -15.39 -28.80 12.82
N PHE A 331 -15.12 -28.10 13.92
CA PHE A 331 -15.57 -28.46 15.28
C PHE A 331 -16.77 -27.62 15.77
N GLY A 332 -17.11 -26.56 15.04
CA GLY A 332 -18.15 -25.62 15.46
C GLY A 332 -17.66 -24.61 16.51
N PRO A 333 -18.42 -23.53 16.73
CA PRO A 333 -17.98 -22.38 17.54
C PRO A 333 -17.89 -22.68 19.04
N LYS A 334 -18.66 -23.65 19.55
CA LYS A 334 -18.63 -24.00 20.98
C LYS A 334 -17.29 -24.62 21.36
N GLU A 335 -16.92 -25.72 20.70
CA GLU A 335 -15.67 -26.46 20.92
C GLU A 335 -14.43 -25.59 20.62
N ALA A 336 -14.52 -24.73 19.61
CA ALA A 336 -13.47 -23.76 19.27
C ALA A 336 -13.20 -22.73 20.38
N HIS A 337 -14.24 -22.30 21.10
CA HIS A 337 -14.09 -21.32 22.16
C HIS A 337 -13.80 -21.93 23.53
N THR A 338 -14.30 -23.13 23.84
CA THR A 338 -13.93 -23.83 25.09
C THR A 338 -12.47 -24.26 25.08
N GLY A 339 -11.94 -24.77 23.97
CA GLY A 339 -10.53 -25.17 23.88
C GLY A 339 -9.50 -24.03 24.00
N GLN A 340 -9.94 -22.77 23.99
CA GLN A 340 -9.09 -21.59 24.19
C GLN A 340 -9.11 -21.06 25.63
N MET A 341 -9.97 -21.60 26.52
CA MET A 341 -9.97 -21.22 27.93
C MET A 341 -8.84 -21.95 28.65
N ILE A 342 -7.95 -21.19 29.31
CA ILE A 342 -6.89 -21.79 30.12
C ILE A 342 -7.58 -22.42 31.34
N ASN A 343 -7.12 -23.60 31.74
CA ASN A 343 -7.69 -24.53 32.73
C ASN A 343 -8.21 -23.97 34.08
N PRO A 344 -7.81 -22.79 34.61
CA PRO A 344 -8.50 -22.26 35.79
C PRO A 344 -9.87 -21.59 35.49
N TYR A 345 -10.34 -21.57 34.23
CA TYR A 345 -11.57 -20.88 33.82
C TYR A 345 -12.61 -21.77 33.12
N GLU A 346 -12.41 -23.09 33.09
CA GLU A 346 -13.47 -24.08 32.78
C GLU A 346 -14.32 -24.34 34.03
#